data_AF-A0A2W7RKA6-F1
#
_entry.id   AF-A0A2W7RKA6-F1
#
_cell.length_a   1.000
_cell.length_b   1.000
_cell.length_c   1.000
_cell.angle_alpha   90.00
_cell.angle_beta   90.00
_cell.angle_gamma   90.00
#
_symmetry.space_group_name_H-M   'P 1'
#
loop_
_entity.id
_entity.type
_entity.pdbx_description
1 polymer ?
#
loop_
_entity_poly.entity_id
_entity_poly.type
_entity_poly.pdbx_seq_one_letter_code
_entity_poly.pdbx_strand_id
1 'polypeptide(L)'
;MPEFTLRKMSIHLEEIHHDGGAPGITPKLRGAILAVVKNPFATSHAADLQPAMEDLRPLALAMTDKLIAALGGREGIDGYGKGALVGALGETEHGALWHEPGGSAMRERLGEARAIVPSAMKLAGIGGALDVPLGHINAAYVRSHFDAITVTVADGPRPDEIVFVLAMAKGGRVHSRMGGLEVWQVRGEDGLC
;
A
#
# COMPACT_ATOMS: atom_id res chain seq x y z
N MET A 1 -24.13 -7.12 -7.94
CA MET A 1 -23.04 -6.33 -7.33
C MET A 1 -21.75 -6.86 -7.94
N PRO A 2 -20.78 -5.99 -8.31
CA PRO A 2 -19.50 -6.44 -8.86
C PRO A 2 -18.79 -7.35 -7.84
N GLU A 3 -18.28 -8.49 -8.30
CA GLU A 3 -17.65 -9.47 -7.42
C GLU A 3 -16.13 -9.51 -7.65
N PHE A 4 -15.36 -9.14 -6.62
CA PHE A 4 -13.90 -9.23 -6.62
C PHE A 4 -13.45 -10.56 -6.00
N THR A 5 -13.70 -11.66 -6.69
CA THR A 5 -13.36 -13.01 -6.18
C THR A 5 -11.84 -13.13 -5.98
N LEU A 6 -11.41 -13.38 -4.74
CA LEU A 6 -10.00 -13.53 -4.36
C LEU A 6 -9.43 -14.86 -4.88
N ARG A 7 -8.42 -14.79 -5.76
CA ARG A 7 -7.67 -15.96 -6.24
C ARG A 7 -6.47 -16.29 -5.34
N LYS A 8 -5.72 -15.27 -4.93
CA LYS A 8 -4.46 -15.43 -4.19
C LYS A 8 -4.19 -14.23 -3.31
N MET A 9 -3.55 -14.47 -2.17
CA MET A 9 -2.98 -13.43 -1.33
C MET A 9 -1.53 -13.79 -0.99
N SER A 10 -0.64 -12.80 -0.99
CA SER A 10 0.76 -12.96 -0.58
C SER A 10 1.20 -11.79 0.30
N ILE A 11 2.18 -12.05 1.16
CA ILE A 11 2.82 -11.04 2.02
C ILE A 11 4.32 -11.09 1.78
N HIS A 12 4.92 -9.93 1.62
CA HIS A 12 6.36 -9.72 1.54
C HIS A 12 6.79 -8.92 2.75
N LEU A 13 7.85 -9.35 3.43
CA LEU A 13 8.46 -8.66 4.55
C LEU A 13 9.93 -8.44 4.25
N GLU A 14 10.44 -7.28 4.60
CA GLU A 14 11.86 -6.93 4.49
C GLU A 14 12.37 -6.43 5.83
N GLU A 15 13.46 -7.02 6.29
CA GLU A 15 14.28 -6.54 7.40
C GLU A 15 15.54 -5.87 6.84
N ILE A 16 15.66 -4.56 7.03
CA ILE A 16 16.75 -3.77 6.47
C ILE A 16 17.70 -3.42 7.61
N HIS A 17 18.87 -4.04 7.62
CA HIS A 17 19.88 -3.86 8.67
C HIS A 17 20.76 -2.63 8.44
N HIS A 18 21.14 -2.37 7.18
CA HIS A 18 21.97 -1.24 6.76
C HIS A 18 21.86 -1.03 5.24
N ASP A 19 22.38 0.10 4.75
CA ASP A 19 22.50 0.44 3.33
C ASP A 19 23.79 1.25 3.10
N GLY A 20 24.94 0.57 3.21
CA GLY A 20 26.28 1.15 3.08
C GLY A 20 26.85 1.87 4.32
N GLY A 21 26.05 2.10 5.37
CA GLY A 21 26.50 2.61 6.67
C GLY A 21 26.64 1.53 7.76
N ALA A 22 26.97 1.94 8.99
CA ALA A 22 26.92 1.05 10.14
C ALA A 22 25.46 0.65 10.46
N PRO A 23 25.19 -0.62 10.79
CA PRO A 23 23.84 -1.05 11.12
C PRO A 23 23.32 -0.38 12.41
N GLY A 24 22.01 -0.15 12.46
CA GLY A 24 21.33 0.31 13.67
C GLY A 24 21.17 -0.81 14.71
N ILE A 25 20.66 -0.48 15.89
CA ILE A 25 20.38 -1.46 16.96
C ILE A 25 19.26 -2.41 16.55
N THR A 26 18.22 -1.89 15.90
CA THR A 26 17.07 -2.66 15.39
C THR A 26 16.94 -2.48 13.88
N PRO A 27 16.74 -3.56 13.11
CA PRO A 27 16.47 -3.46 11.67
C PRO A 27 15.19 -2.65 11.42
N LYS A 28 15.17 -1.91 10.31
CA LYS A 28 13.92 -1.33 9.81
C LYS A 28 13.07 -2.45 9.24
N LEU A 29 11.79 -2.46 9.58
CA LEU A 29 10.82 -3.41 9.03
C LEU A 29 9.90 -2.71 8.05
N ARG A 30 9.68 -3.32 6.88
CA ARG A 30 8.58 -2.94 5.99
C ARG A 30 7.97 -4.17 5.36
N GLY A 31 6.72 -4.06 4.96
CA GLY A 31 6.02 -5.15 4.31
C GLY A 31 4.96 -4.67 3.35
N ALA A 32 4.59 -5.56 2.44
CA ALA A 32 3.49 -5.36 1.52
C ALA A 32 2.63 -6.62 1.44
N ILE A 33 1.32 -6.43 1.34
CA ILE A 33 0.34 -7.47 1.11
C ILE A 33 -0.32 -7.26 -0.23
N LEU A 34 -0.45 -8.33 -1.01
CA LEU A 34 -1.04 -8.31 -2.35
C LEU A 34 -2.25 -9.23 -2.36
N ALA A 35 -3.36 -8.76 -2.92
CA ALA A 35 -4.55 -9.56 -3.20
C ALA A 35 -4.80 -9.60 -4.70
N VAL A 36 -4.77 -10.79 -5.28
CA VAL A 36 -5.12 -11.01 -6.68
C VAL A 36 -6.60 -11.37 -6.75
N VAL A 37 -7.38 -10.53 -7.41
CA VAL A 37 -8.83 -10.69 -7.54
C VAL A 37 -9.24 -10.74 -9.01
N LYS A 38 -10.36 -11.39 -9.27
CA LYS A 38 -11.07 -11.24 -10.55
C LYS A 38 -11.44 -9.76 -10.75
N ASN A 39 -11.24 -9.26 -11.96
CA ASN A 39 -11.78 -7.96 -12.38
C ASN A 39 -13.21 -8.14 -12.90
N PRO A 40 -14.24 -7.65 -12.19
CA PRO A 40 -15.63 -7.76 -12.64
C PRO A 40 -15.96 -6.86 -13.84
N PHE A 41 -15.09 -5.89 -14.14
CA PHE A 41 -15.25 -4.93 -15.23
C PHE A 41 -14.35 -5.25 -16.45
N ALA A 42 -13.64 -6.37 -16.43
CA ALA A 42 -12.81 -6.76 -17.57
C ALA A 42 -13.67 -6.86 -18.84
N THR A 43 -13.11 -6.43 -19.98
CA THR A 43 -13.71 -6.51 -21.33
C THR A 43 -14.93 -5.62 -21.60
N SER A 44 -15.33 -4.77 -20.65
CA SER A 44 -16.45 -3.83 -20.81
C SER A 44 -16.12 -2.48 -20.20
N HIS A 45 -16.58 -1.39 -20.82
CA HIS A 45 -16.50 -0.06 -20.22
C HIS A 45 -17.73 0.22 -19.36
N ALA A 46 -17.56 0.29 -18.05
CA ALA A 46 -18.62 0.65 -17.11
C ALA A 46 -18.60 2.17 -16.86
N ALA A 47 -19.72 2.84 -17.13
CA ALA A 47 -19.80 4.30 -16.95
C ALA A 47 -19.81 4.74 -15.48
N ASP A 48 -20.25 3.86 -14.57
CA ASP A 48 -20.25 4.12 -13.13
C ASP A 48 -19.54 2.97 -12.40
N LEU A 49 -18.38 3.29 -11.84
CA LEU A 49 -17.53 2.38 -11.06
C LEU A 49 -17.61 2.68 -9.56
N GLN A 50 -18.01 3.89 -9.17
CA GLN A 50 -17.87 4.39 -7.81
C GLN A 50 -18.53 3.49 -6.74
N PRO A 51 -19.73 2.93 -6.96
CA PRO A 51 -20.36 2.03 -5.99
C PRO A 51 -19.51 0.80 -5.64
N ALA A 52 -18.63 0.35 -6.54
CA ALA A 52 -17.78 -0.82 -6.33
C ALA A 52 -16.68 -0.62 -5.29
N MET A 53 -16.41 0.63 -4.87
CA MET A 53 -15.47 0.90 -3.78
C MET A 53 -15.96 0.32 -2.45
N GLU A 54 -17.28 0.28 -2.21
CA GLU A 54 -17.83 -0.31 -1.00
C GLU A 54 -17.65 -1.83 -0.99
N ASP A 55 -17.77 -2.48 -2.15
CA ASP A 55 -17.54 -3.92 -2.30
C ASP A 55 -16.08 -4.33 -2.01
N LEU A 56 -15.12 -3.39 -2.15
CA LEU A 56 -13.70 -3.59 -1.86
C LEU A 56 -13.33 -3.36 -0.39
N ARG A 57 -14.17 -2.67 0.40
CA ARG A 57 -13.89 -2.34 1.80
C ARG A 57 -13.58 -3.58 2.66
N PRO A 58 -14.34 -4.70 2.59
CA PRO A 58 -14.02 -5.89 3.37
C PRO A 58 -12.65 -6.49 3.05
N LEU A 59 -12.25 -6.49 1.76
CA LEU A 59 -10.94 -6.95 1.33
C LEU A 59 -9.82 -6.06 1.89
N ALA A 60 -9.99 -4.74 1.80
CA ALA A 60 -9.01 -3.78 2.30
C ALA A 60 -8.79 -3.91 3.82
N LEU A 61 -9.86 -4.08 4.61
CA LEU A 61 -9.77 -4.30 6.05
C LEU A 61 -9.04 -5.62 6.35
N ALA A 62 -9.41 -6.71 5.69
CA ALA A 62 -8.77 -8.00 5.88
C ALA A 62 -7.28 -7.99 5.51
N MET A 63 -6.91 -7.29 4.43
CA MET A 63 -5.51 -7.11 4.04
C MET A 63 -4.74 -6.28 5.07
N THR A 64 -5.33 -5.20 5.57
CA THR A 64 -4.75 -4.33 6.59
C THR A 64 -4.46 -5.13 7.87
N ASP A 65 -5.44 -5.89 8.36
CA ASP A 65 -5.30 -6.69 9.59
C ASP A 65 -4.20 -7.75 9.45
N LYS A 66 -4.13 -8.41 8.29
CA LYS A 66 -3.09 -9.42 8.00
C LYS A 66 -1.69 -8.80 7.93
N LEU A 67 -1.55 -7.63 7.32
CA LEU A 67 -0.25 -6.96 7.23
C LEU A 67 0.23 -6.45 8.59
N ILE A 68 -0.68 -5.90 9.40
CA ILE A 68 -0.39 -5.52 10.79
C ILE A 68 0.09 -6.73 11.59
N ALA A 69 -0.61 -7.86 11.48
CA ALA A 69 -0.21 -9.10 12.15
C ALA A 69 1.16 -9.60 11.68
N ALA A 70 1.43 -9.57 10.37
CA ALA A 70 2.70 -10.00 9.78
C ALA A 70 3.88 -9.11 10.21
N LEU A 71 3.65 -7.83 10.48
CA LEU A 71 4.63 -6.90 11.04
C LEU A 71 4.81 -7.03 12.56
N GLY A 72 4.18 -8.01 13.20
CA GLY A 72 4.26 -8.22 14.64
C GLY A 72 3.38 -7.27 15.46
N GLY A 73 2.30 -6.75 14.87
CA GLY A 73 1.35 -5.85 15.52
C GLY A 73 1.51 -4.38 15.12
N ARG A 74 0.51 -3.59 15.51
CA ARG A 74 0.35 -2.17 15.11
C ARG A 74 1.46 -1.26 15.64
N GLU A 75 2.02 -1.60 16.79
CA GLU A 75 3.01 -0.77 17.47
C GLU A 75 4.24 -0.51 16.58
N GLY A 76 4.61 0.77 16.48
CA GLY A 76 5.73 1.24 15.68
C GLY A 76 5.44 1.36 14.18
N ILE A 77 4.24 1.05 13.68
CA ILE A 77 3.89 1.31 12.29
C ILE A 77 3.61 2.81 12.12
N ASP A 78 4.49 3.49 11.40
CA ASP A 78 4.44 4.93 11.14
C ASP A 78 4.61 5.29 9.65
N GLY A 79 4.76 4.27 8.78
CA GLY A 79 4.76 4.42 7.33
C GLY A 79 3.70 3.57 6.64
N TYR A 80 3.09 4.08 5.58
CA TYR A 80 2.13 3.33 4.75
C TYR A 80 2.18 3.68 3.26
N GLY A 81 1.55 2.84 2.44
CA GLY A 81 1.44 3.02 0.99
C GLY A 81 0.40 2.08 0.41
N LYS A 82 -0.08 2.36 -0.81
CA LYS A 82 -1.03 1.48 -1.50
C LYS A 82 -0.78 1.45 -3.00
N GLY A 83 -1.31 0.45 -3.68
CA GLY A 83 -1.21 0.42 -5.13
C GLY A 83 -2.09 -0.63 -5.80
N ALA A 84 -2.06 -0.62 -7.12
CA ALA A 84 -2.80 -1.57 -7.94
C ALA A 84 -2.07 -1.91 -9.25
N LEU A 85 -2.13 -3.17 -9.65
CA LEU A 85 -1.76 -3.63 -10.99
C LEU A 85 -3.00 -4.18 -11.68
N VAL A 86 -3.43 -3.56 -12.77
CA VAL A 86 -4.61 -3.99 -13.54
C VAL A 86 -4.18 -4.82 -14.74
N GLY A 87 -4.83 -5.96 -14.95
CA GLY A 87 -4.63 -6.80 -16.14
C GLY A 87 -5.05 -6.11 -17.44
N ALA A 88 -4.54 -6.60 -18.56
CA ALA A 88 -4.68 -5.96 -19.88
C ALA A 88 -6.11 -5.84 -20.43
N LEU A 89 -7.10 -6.55 -19.87
CA LEU A 89 -8.53 -6.42 -20.23
C LEU A 89 -9.29 -5.44 -19.34
N GLY A 90 -8.61 -4.78 -18.39
CA GLY A 90 -9.16 -3.68 -17.62
C GLY A 90 -8.65 -2.32 -18.09
N GLU A 91 -8.94 -1.28 -17.31
CA GLU A 91 -8.47 0.09 -17.50
C GLU A 91 -7.93 0.68 -16.19
N THR A 92 -7.30 1.86 -16.26
CA THR A 92 -6.63 2.48 -15.11
C THR A 92 -7.59 2.75 -13.96
N GLU A 93 -8.83 3.12 -14.27
CA GLU A 93 -9.91 3.43 -13.33
C GLU A 93 -10.27 2.23 -12.44
N HIS A 94 -10.12 1.01 -12.94
CA HIS A 94 -10.31 -0.20 -12.12
C HIS A 94 -9.27 -0.29 -10.99
N GLY A 95 -8.06 0.22 -11.21
CA GLY A 95 -7.05 0.37 -10.17
C GLY A 95 -7.41 1.51 -9.22
N ALA A 96 -7.92 2.63 -9.75
CA ALA A 96 -8.30 3.81 -8.99
C ALA A 96 -9.40 3.54 -7.94
N LEU A 97 -10.22 2.50 -8.14
CA LEU A 97 -11.14 1.98 -7.12
C LEU A 97 -10.47 1.71 -5.77
N TRP A 98 -9.15 1.47 -5.73
CA TRP A 98 -8.41 1.21 -4.49
C TRP A 98 -8.12 2.46 -3.66
N HIS A 99 -8.34 3.67 -4.19
CA HIS A 99 -8.01 4.90 -3.49
C HIS A 99 -8.77 5.05 -2.16
N GLU A 100 -10.09 4.91 -2.18
CA GLU A 100 -10.91 5.02 -0.96
C GLU A 100 -10.73 3.79 -0.05
N PRO A 101 -11.08 2.55 -0.46
CA PRO A 101 -11.12 1.41 0.44
C PRO A 101 -9.73 1.06 0.99
N GLY A 102 -8.71 1.04 0.13
CA GLY A 102 -7.33 0.76 0.56
C GLY A 102 -6.77 1.85 1.48
N GLY A 103 -7.16 3.11 1.27
CA GLY A 103 -6.72 4.23 2.09
C GLY A 103 -7.42 4.29 3.44
N SER A 104 -8.75 4.22 3.46
CA SER A 104 -9.55 4.34 4.67
C SER A 104 -9.37 3.15 5.60
N ALA A 105 -9.26 1.92 5.07
CA ALA A 105 -9.02 0.73 5.88
C ALA A 105 -7.73 0.81 6.70
N MET A 106 -6.61 1.22 6.08
CA MET A 106 -5.35 1.40 6.81
C MET A 106 -5.45 2.48 7.87
N ARG A 107 -6.04 3.64 7.53
CA ARG A 107 -6.20 4.75 8.47
C ARG A 107 -7.06 4.35 9.68
N GLU A 108 -8.17 3.65 9.42
CA GLU A 108 -9.07 3.13 10.46
C GLU A 108 -8.33 2.21 11.45
N ARG A 109 -7.49 1.29 10.95
CA ARG A 109 -6.78 0.32 11.80
C ARG A 109 -5.54 0.89 12.49
N LEU A 110 -4.87 1.85 11.88
CA LEU A 110 -3.67 2.46 12.45
C LEU A 110 -4.01 3.54 13.49
N GLY A 111 -5.20 4.15 13.42
CA GLY A 111 -5.67 5.15 14.37
C GLY A 111 -5.50 6.57 13.83
N GLU A 112 -4.84 7.46 14.58
CA GLU A 112 -4.52 8.80 14.09
C GLU A 112 -3.55 8.70 12.91
N ALA A 113 -4.12 8.77 11.70
CA ALA A 113 -3.42 8.77 10.43
C ALA A 113 -4.01 9.87 9.55
N ARG A 114 -3.38 11.05 9.62
CA ARG A 114 -3.88 12.30 9.04
C ARG A 114 -3.39 12.55 7.62
N ALA A 115 -2.23 12.00 7.26
CA ALA A 115 -1.68 12.17 5.92
C ALA A 115 -2.51 11.42 4.87
N ILE A 116 -2.29 11.77 3.61
CA ILE A 116 -2.76 10.98 2.48
C ILE A 116 -1.90 9.72 2.35
N VAL A 117 -2.54 8.58 2.11
CA VAL A 117 -1.82 7.34 1.78
C VAL A 117 -1.25 7.49 0.36
N PRO A 118 0.08 7.52 0.17
CA PRO A 118 0.68 7.63 -1.16
C PRO A 118 0.39 6.37 -1.98
N SER A 119 0.29 6.53 -3.31
CA SER A 119 -0.12 5.43 -4.18
C SER A 119 0.51 5.43 -5.56
N ALA A 120 0.66 4.23 -6.11
CA ALA A 120 0.97 4.01 -7.52
C ALA A 120 0.03 2.95 -8.11
N MET A 121 -0.52 3.20 -9.28
CA MET A 121 -1.47 2.31 -9.95
C MET A 121 -1.19 2.31 -11.45
N LYS A 122 -1.21 1.14 -12.09
CA LYS A 122 -0.99 1.03 -13.54
C LYS A 122 -1.55 -0.27 -14.10
N LEU A 123 -1.69 -0.33 -15.43
CA LEU A 123 -1.80 -1.60 -16.12
C LEU A 123 -0.46 -2.34 -16.13
N ALA A 124 -0.52 -3.66 -16.06
CA ALA A 124 0.66 -4.51 -16.22
C ALA A 124 0.28 -5.89 -16.78
N GLY A 125 1.25 -6.55 -17.42
CA GLY A 125 1.17 -7.96 -17.74
C GLY A 125 1.51 -8.84 -16.53
N ILE A 126 1.37 -10.16 -16.72
CA ILE A 126 1.78 -11.18 -15.75
C ILE A 126 3.24 -10.96 -15.33
N GLY A 127 3.50 -10.95 -14.03
CA GLY A 127 4.84 -10.75 -13.47
C GLY A 127 5.27 -9.28 -13.39
N GLY A 128 4.41 -8.34 -13.78
CA GLY A 128 4.69 -6.91 -13.68
C GLY A 128 5.05 -6.48 -12.26
N ALA A 129 6.03 -5.58 -12.14
CA ALA A 129 6.46 -5.02 -10.87
C ALA A 129 5.78 -3.67 -10.58
N LEU A 130 5.52 -3.39 -9.30
CA LEU A 130 5.05 -2.12 -8.80
C LEU A 130 5.95 -1.63 -7.66
N ASP A 131 6.44 -0.39 -7.77
CA ASP A 131 7.08 0.31 -6.66
C ASP A 131 6.00 1.05 -5.87
N VAL A 132 5.71 0.56 -4.67
CA VAL A 132 4.71 1.17 -3.80
C VAL A 132 5.38 2.24 -2.94
N PRO A 133 5.08 3.53 -3.15
CA PRO A 133 5.66 4.59 -2.34
C PRO A 133 5.15 4.49 -0.89
N LEU A 134 6.02 4.80 0.06
CA LEU A 134 5.74 4.89 1.48
C LEU A 134 5.89 6.35 1.95
N GLY A 135 5.02 6.75 2.87
CA GLY A 135 5.06 8.05 3.53
C GLY A 135 4.60 7.96 4.98
N HIS A 136 4.97 8.95 5.79
CA HIS A 136 4.62 8.97 7.22
C HIS A 136 3.11 9.14 7.42
N ILE A 137 2.53 8.38 8.35
CA ILE A 137 1.07 8.26 8.51
C ILE A 137 0.38 9.56 8.92
N ASN A 138 1.10 10.48 9.55
CA ASN A 138 0.54 11.72 10.13
C ASN A 138 1.01 13.02 9.47
N ALA A 139 2.06 12.98 8.67
CA ALA A 139 2.60 14.18 8.04
C ALA A 139 3.36 13.83 6.76
N ALA A 140 2.81 14.24 5.62
CA ALA A 140 3.35 13.91 4.30
C ALA A 140 4.77 14.47 4.08
N TYR A 141 5.19 15.51 4.80
CA TYR A 141 6.52 16.12 4.63
C TYR A 141 7.63 15.53 5.50
N VAL A 142 7.35 14.51 6.32
CA VAL A 142 8.39 13.82 7.11
C VAL A 142 9.38 13.12 6.18
N ARG A 143 10.52 13.76 5.94
CA ARG A 143 11.43 13.42 4.84
C ARG A 143 12.15 12.09 5.05
N SER A 144 12.32 11.68 6.31
CA SER A 144 12.92 10.39 6.65
C SER A 144 12.11 9.19 6.18
N HIS A 145 10.80 9.38 5.91
CA HIS A 145 9.85 8.30 5.60
C HIS A 145 9.56 8.13 4.11
N PHE A 146 10.05 9.02 3.24
CA PHE A 146 9.96 8.78 1.79
C PHE A 146 10.77 7.54 1.42
N ASP A 147 10.09 6.50 0.98
CA ASP A 147 10.67 5.21 0.67
C ASP A 147 9.77 4.46 -0.31
N ALA A 148 10.18 3.29 -0.81
CA ALA A 148 9.33 2.45 -1.64
C ALA A 148 9.64 0.96 -1.44
N ILE A 149 8.61 0.11 -1.52
CA ILE A 149 8.75 -1.35 -1.58
C ILE A 149 8.31 -1.86 -2.95
N THR A 150 9.17 -2.62 -3.62
CA THR A 150 8.87 -3.24 -4.91
C THR A 150 8.14 -4.55 -4.69
N VAL A 151 7.03 -4.76 -5.39
CA VAL A 151 6.27 -6.01 -5.34
C VAL A 151 5.96 -6.55 -6.73
N THR A 152 5.79 -7.87 -6.83
CA THR A 152 5.39 -8.56 -8.05
C THR A 152 4.57 -9.81 -7.72
N VAL A 153 3.71 -10.23 -8.64
CA VAL A 153 3.02 -11.51 -8.61
C VAL A 153 3.44 -12.29 -9.85
N ALA A 154 4.23 -13.35 -9.68
CA ALA A 154 4.82 -14.08 -10.81
C ALA A 154 3.79 -14.60 -11.84
N ASP A 155 2.58 -14.94 -11.39
CA ASP A 155 1.47 -15.44 -12.21
C ASP A 155 0.30 -14.44 -12.32
N GLY A 156 0.52 -13.14 -12.08
CA GLY A 156 -0.53 -12.12 -12.11
C GLY A 156 -0.05 -10.68 -12.36
N PRO A 157 -0.98 -9.72 -12.57
CA PRO A 157 -2.38 -9.97 -12.89
C PRO A 157 -2.52 -10.72 -14.22
N ARG A 158 -3.41 -11.72 -14.28
CA ARG A 158 -3.89 -12.22 -15.58
C ARG A 158 -4.69 -11.11 -16.28
N PRO A 159 -4.97 -11.22 -17.59
CA PRO A 159 -5.60 -10.14 -18.33
C PRO A 159 -6.92 -9.63 -17.71
N ASP A 160 -7.67 -10.52 -17.06
CA ASP A 160 -8.97 -10.27 -16.43
C ASP A 160 -8.89 -10.14 -14.89
N GLU A 161 -7.73 -9.77 -14.34
CA GLU A 161 -7.49 -9.65 -12.90
C GLU A 161 -7.01 -8.26 -12.49
N ILE A 162 -7.11 -7.99 -11.19
CA ILE A 162 -6.47 -6.85 -10.54
C ILE A 162 -5.65 -7.39 -9.36
N VAL A 163 -4.46 -6.84 -9.17
CA VAL A 163 -3.68 -7.02 -7.93
C VAL A 163 -3.80 -5.74 -7.13
N PHE A 164 -4.48 -5.80 -5.99
CA PHE A 164 -4.49 -4.71 -5.01
C PHE A 164 -3.37 -4.88 -4.00
N VAL A 165 -2.76 -3.76 -3.59
CA VAL A 165 -1.58 -3.75 -2.73
C VAL A 165 -1.77 -2.77 -1.58
N LEU A 166 -1.39 -3.17 -0.38
CA LEU A 166 -1.15 -2.29 0.77
C LEU A 166 0.28 -2.52 1.26
N ALA A 167 0.92 -1.46 1.72
CA ALA A 167 2.27 -1.50 2.27
C ALA A 167 2.33 -0.71 3.58
N MET A 168 3.19 -1.16 4.49
CA MET A 168 3.41 -0.56 5.80
C MET A 168 4.87 -0.67 6.20
N ALA A 169 5.34 0.27 7.02
CA ALA A 169 6.71 0.27 7.54
C ALA A 169 6.75 0.69 9.00
N LYS A 170 7.80 0.23 9.69
CA LYS A 170 8.20 0.66 11.03
C LYS A 170 9.48 1.47 10.92
N GLY A 171 9.34 2.78 11.05
CA GLY A 171 10.40 3.78 10.98
C GLY A 171 10.78 4.22 9.56
N GLY A 172 11.49 5.35 9.52
CA GLY A 172 12.08 5.92 8.31
C GLY A 172 13.29 5.14 7.79
N ARG A 173 13.91 5.63 6.70
CA ARG A 173 15.09 5.00 6.08
C ARG A 173 16.25 4.82 7.08
N VAL A 174 16.92 3.66 7.04
CA VAL A 174 17.98 3.23 7.98
C VAL A 174 19.15 4.21 8.12
N HIS A 175 19.39 5.03 7.10
CA HIS A 175 20.43 6.07 7.10
C HIS A 175 19.87 7.44 6.70
N SER A 176 18.65 7.78 7.12
CA SER A 176 18.06 9.09 6.87
C SER A 176 18.96 10.22 7.39
N ARG A 177 19.34 11.14 6.49
CA ARG A 177 20.28 12.25 6.78
C ARG A 177 20.07 13.50 5.90
N MET A 178 18.89 13.63 5.30
CA MET A 178 18.57 14.71 4.34
C MET A 178 17.80 15.87 4.99
N GLY A 179 17.78 15.97 6.32
CA GLY A 179 17.01 16.95 7.10
C GLY A 179 15.52 16.94 6.74
N GLY A 180 14.87 18.11 6.85
CA GLY A 180 13.43 18.26 6.61
C GLY A 180 12.63 18.22 7.91
N LEU A 181 11.33 18.01 7.80
CA LEU A 181 10.46 17.80 8.95
C LEU A 181 10.81 16.46 9.60
N GLU A 182 11.13 16.49 10.89
CA GLU A 182 11.42 15.32 11.70
C GLU A 182 10.16 14.80 12.40
N VAL A 183 10.11 13.52 12.73
CA VAL A 183 8.93 12.87 13.34
C VAL A 183 8.49 13.58 14.64
N TRP A 184 9.44 14.02 15.46
CA TRP A 184 9.15 14.72 16.73
C TRP A 184 8.64 16.16 16.54
N GLN A 185 8.70 16.70 15.32
CA GLN A 185 8.17 18.02 14.97
C GLN A 185 6.73 17.95 14.46
N VAL A 186 6.21 16.73 14.24
CA VAL A 186 4.89 16.53 13.66
C VAL A 186 3.80 17.03 14.59
N ARG A 187 2.92 17.89 14.07
CA ARG A 187 1.71 18.31 14.80
C ARG A 187 0.53 17.40 14.49
N GLY A 188 0.44 16.89 13.26
CA GLY A 188 -0.59 15.94 12.85
C GLY A 188 -1.98 16.56 12.71
N GLU A 189 -2.06 17.86 12.47
CA GLU A 189 -3.33 18.60 12.37
C GLU A 189 -3.93 18.50 10.96
N ASP A 190 -3.09 18.64 9.93
CA ASP A 190 -3.49 18.75 8.52
C ASP A 190 -3.03 17.58 7.63
N GLY A 191 -2.24 16.65 8.19
CA GLY A 191 -1.66 15.55 7.43
C GLY A 191 -0.45 15.93 6.59
N LEU A 192 0.02 17.17 6.66
CA LEU A 192 1.18 17.67 5.93
C LEU A 192 2.38 17.84 6.87
N CYS A 193 2.18 18.48 8.03
CA CYS A 193 3.24 18.88 8.96
C CYS A 193 3.03 18.43 10.42
#